data_AF-A0A818EDG9-F1
#
_entry.id   AF-A0A818EDG9-F1
#
_cell.length_a   1.000
_cell.length_b   1.000
_cell.length_c   1.000
_cell.angle_alpha   90.00
_cell.angle_beta   90.00
_cell.angle_gamma   90.00
#
_symmetry.space_group_name_H-M   'P 1'
#
loop_
_entity.id
_entity.type
_entity.pdbx_description
1 polymer ?
#
loop_
_entity_poly.entity_id
_entity_poly.type
_entity_poly.pdbx_seq_one_letter_code
_entity_poly.pdbx_strand_id
1 'polypeptide(L)'
;MPEIGSCTDVTCNEEIKDLYECHCCLRLVCLNHLIEHVEITKQNKKRLHMLGNELNTVITTLELIIEEKLVNIEREEKLIEGAKKIDVLNSSTDEIQNILEQINQAISSNHSGEN
;
A
#
# COMPACT_ATOMS: atom_id res chain seq x y z
N MET A 1 -20.28 25.37 0.25
CA MET A 1 -19.97 26.22 1.42
C MET A 1 -21.05 25.93 2.45
N PRO A 2 -20.76 25.40 3.64
CA PRO A 2 -21.80 25.24 4.67
C PRO A 2 -22.00 26.56 5.39
N GLU A 3 -23.26 26.95 5.52
CA GLU A 3 -23.73 28.17 6.18
C GLU A 3 -23.32 28.15 7.65
N ILE A 4 -22.74 29.27 8.11
CA ILE A 4 -22.40 29.48 9.51
C ILE A 4 -23.72 29.50 10.28
N GLY A 5 -23.90 28.51 11.16
CA GLY A 5 -25.09 28.33 11.98
C GLY A 5 -25.49 29.61 12.69
N SER A 6 -26.48 30.28 12.12
CA SER A 6 -27.37 31.18 12.82
C SER A 6 -27.98 30.40 14.00
N CYS A 7 -28.17 31.07 15.14
CA CYS A 7 -28.94 30.52 16.27
C CYS A 7 -30.44 30.39 15.94
N THR A 8 -30.78 29.91 14.74
CA THR A 8 -32.15 29.75 14.25
C THR A 8 -32.68 28.33 14.40
N ASP A 9 -31.83 27.35 14.74
CA ASP A 9 -32.27 25.97 15.05
C ASP A 9 -32.05 25.62 16.53
N VAL A 10 -32.32 26.57 17.42
CA VAL A 10 -32.88 26.13 18.70
C VAL A 10 -34.33 25.82 18.36
N THR A 11 -34.70 24.55 18.37
CA THR A 11 -36.05 24.18 18.80
C THR A 11 -36.21 24.75 20.20
N CYS A 12 -36.49 26.05 20.24
CA CYS A 12 -36.92 26.78 21.40
C CYS A 12 -38.37 26.31 21.55
N ASN A 13 -38.51 25.05 21.98
CA ASN A 13 -39.78 24.47 22.36
C ASN A 13 -40.42 25.47 23.31
N GLU A 14 -41.71 25.74 23.15
CA GLU A 14 -42.41 26.75 23.96
C GLU A 14 -42.21 26.49 25.47
N GLU A 15 -41.95 25.25 25.86
CA GLU A 15 -41.57 24.81 27.22
C GLU A 15 -40.26 25.44 27.77
N ILE A 16 -39.30 25.83 26.92
CA ILE A 16 -38.04 26.48 27.34
C ILE A 16 -38.21 28.00 27.48
N LYS A 17 -39.17 28.59 26.75
CA LYS A 17 -39.50 30.02 26.83
C LYS A 17 -40.06 30.41 28.19
N ASP A 18 -40.89 29.54 28.78
CA ASP A 18 -41.50 29.77 30.09
C ASP A 18 -40.50 29.63 31.26
N LEU A 19 -39.34 28.97 31.05
CA LEU A 19 -38.30 28.82 32.07
C LEU A 19 -37.31 30.00 32.14
N TYR A 20 -37.27 30.86 31.12
CA TYR A 20 -36.26 31.91 31.01
C TYR A 20 -36.86 33.23 30.52
N GLU A 21 -37.64 33.89 31.39
CA GLU A 21 -38.14 35.25 31.20
C GLU A 21 -37.01 36.31 31.07
N CYS A 22 -35.77 35.95 31.44
CA CYS A 22 -34.63 36.85 31.34
C CYS A 22 -33.84 36.64 30.03
N HIS A 23 -33.92 37.64 29.13
CA HIS A 23 -33.17 37.70 27.87
C HIS A 23 -31.64 37.48 28.03
N CYS A 24 -31.10 37.69 29.24
CA CYS A 24 -29.70 37.43 29.60
C CYS A 24 -29.38 35.93 29.73
N CYS A 25 -30.32 35.10 30.17
CA CYS A 25 -30.12 33.66 30.37
C CYS A 25 -30.03 32.92 29.03
N LEU A 26 -30.87 33.27 28.05
CA LEU A 26 -30.80 32.71 26.70
C LEU A 26 -29.46 33.05 26.02
N ARG A 27 -28.97 34.29 26.20
CA ARG A 27 -27.68 34.73 25.66
C ARG A 27 -26.50 33.96 26.28
N LEU A 28 -26.56 33.68 27.59
CA LEU A 28 -25.52 32.92 28.28
C LEU A 28 -25.47 31.45 27.80
N VAL A 29 -26.63 30.82 27.60
CA VAL A 29 -26.73 29.46 27.04
C VAL A 29 -26.15 29.41 25.63
N CYS A 30 -26.50 30.37 24.76
CA CYS A 30 -25.93 30.44 23.42
C CYS A 30 -24.41 30.65 23.43
N LEU A 31 -23.88 31.47 24.35
CA LEU A 31 -22.44 31.66 24.49
C LEU A 31 -21.73 30.39 24.95
N ASN A 32 -22.32 29.63 25.88
CA ASN A 32 -21.77 28.35 26.31
C ASN A 32 -21.72 27.33 25.17
N HIS A 33 -22.79 27.20 24.36
CA HIS A 33 -22.76 26.33 23.18
C HIS A 33 -21.70 26.75 22.16
N LEU A 34 -21.50 28.06 21.94
CA LEU A 34 -20.43 28.54 21.06
C LEU A 34 -19.03 28.17 21.59
N ILE A 35 -18.82 28.24 22.89
CA ILE A 35 -17.56 27.81 23.53
C ILE A 35 -17.34 26.31 23.29
N GLU A 36 -18.37 25.48 23.51
CA GLU A 36 -18.32 24.04 23.26
C GLU A 36 -17.98 23.72 21.79
N HIS A 37 -18.61 24.40 20.82
CA HIS A 37 -18.29 24.23 19.41
C HIS A 37 -16.85 24.62 19.06
N VAL A 38 -16.32 25.68 19.68
CA VAL A 38 -14.91 26.08 19.51
C VAL A 38 -13.96 25.01 20.06
N GLU A 39 -14.29 24.42 21.20
CA GLU A 39 -13.48 23.33 21.79
C GLU A 39 -13.51 22.08 20.91
N ILE A 40 -14.68 21.66 20.44
CA ILE A 40 -14.83 20.53 19.51
C ILE A 40 -14.02 20.79 18.23
N THR A 41 -14.08 21.99 17.68
CA THR A 41 -13.31 22.37 16.49
C THR A 41 -11.81 22.27 16.73
N LYS A 42 -11.32 22.73 17.89
CA LYS A 42 -9.90 22.59 18.28
C LYS A 42 -9.48 21.13 18.41
N GLN A 43 -10.33 20.29 19.02
CA GLN A 43 -10.07 18.85 19.15
C GLN A 43 -10.04 18.15 17.78
N ASN A 44 -10.99 18.47 16.90
CA ASN A 44 -11.03 17.94 15.54
C ASN A 44 -9.78 18.34 14.73
N LYS A 45 -9.31 19.59 14.87
CA LYS A 45 -8.07 20.03 14.22
C LYS A 45 -6.85 19.22 14.69
N LYS A 46 -6.74 18.96 16.00
CA LYS A 46 -5.68 18.09 16.54
C LYS A 46 -5.78 16.67 16.01
N ARG A 47 -7.00 16.10 15.96
CA ARG A 47 -7.25 14.76 15.42
C ARG A 47 -6.89 14.66 13.94
N LEU A 48 -7.27 15.64 13.12
CA LEU A 48 -6.90 15.69 11.71
C LEU A 48 -5.38 15.74 11.51
N HIS A 49 -4.67 16.49 12.35
CA HIS A 49 -3.22 16.53 12.32
C HIS A 49 -2.59 15.16 12.65
N MET A 50 -3.10 14.46 13.68
CA MET A 50 -2.62 13.11 14.02
C MET A 50 -2.88 12.11 12.88
N LEU A 51 -4.09 12.13 12.31
CA LEU A 51 -4.43 11.29 11.15
C LEU A 51 -3.55 11.59 9.94
N GLY A 52 -3.20 12.85 9.71
CA GLY A 52 -2.25 13.24 8.65
C GLY A 52 -0.85 12.62 8.87
N ASN A 53 -0.38 12.59 10.11
CA ASN A 53 0.91 11.97 10.45
C ASN A 53 0.88 10.43 10.28
N GLU A 54 -0.20 9.79 10.71
CA GLU A 54 -0.40 8.35 10.53
C GLU A 54 -0.44 7.99 9.04
N LEU A 55 -1.18 8.76 8.24
CA LEU A 55 -1.24 8.56 6.79
C LEU A 55 0.13 8.70 6.13
N ASN A 56 0.90 9.73 6.49
CA ASN A 56 2.26 9.90 5.98
C ASN A 56 3.17 8.72 6.35
N THR A 57 3.05 8.20 7.58
CA THR A 57 3.82 7.03 8.02
C THR A 57 3.49 5.79 7.18
N VAL A 58 2.20 5.57 6.89
CA VAL A 58 1.76 4.48 6.03
C VAL A 58 2.29 4.64 4.60
N ILE A 59 2.22 5.85 4.04
CA ILE A 59 2.74 6.14 2.70
C ILE A 59 4.23 5.82 2.62
N THR A 60 5.04 6.34 3.54
CA THR A 60 6.49 6.08 3.55
C THR A 60 6.82 4.60 3.73
N THR A 61 6.03 3.88 4.54
CA THR A 61 6.21 2.43 4.70
C THR A 61 5.89 1.69 3.40
N LEU A 62 4.84 2.08 2.68
CA LEU A 62 4.49 1.48 1.39
C LEU A 62 5.55 1.76 0.32
N GLU A 63 6.11 2.98 0.29
CA GLU A 63 7.21 3.34 -0.61
C GLU A 63 8.42 2.41 -0.42
N LEU A 64 8.84 2.18 0.83
CA LEU A 64 9.93 1.27 1.15
C LEU A 64 9.65 -0.18 0.72
N ILE A 65 8.42 -0.66 0.93
CA ILE A 65 8.02 -2.01 0.50
C ILE A 65 8.07 -2.12 -1.03
N ILE A 66 7.61 -1.09 -1.75
CA ILE A 66 7.65 -1.08 -3.22
C ILE A 66 9.10 -1.12 -3.71
N GLU A 67 9.99 -0.31 -3.14
CA GLU A 67 11.42 -0.30 -3.47
C GLU A 67 12.05 -1.69 -3.26
N GLU A 68 11.80 -2.32 -2.10
CA GLU A 68 12.29 -3.67 -1.82
C GLU A 68 11.77 -4.70 -2.83
N LYS A 69 10.49 -4.61 -3.21
CA LYS A 69 9.90 -5.51 -4.20
C LYS A 69 10.48 -5.34 -5.59
N LEU A 70 10.79 -4.11 -6.01
CA LEU A 70 11.44 -3.86 -7.30
C LEU A 70 12.83 -4.50 -7.36
N VAL A 71 13.62 -4.38 -6.29
CA VAL A 71 14.93 -5.04 -6.20
C VAL A 71 14.81 -6.57 -6.26
N ASN A 72 13.80 -7.14 -5.59
CA ASN A 72 13.57 -8.58 -5.62
C ASN A 72 13.16 -9.07 -7.03
N ILE A 73 12.31 -8.32 -7.73
CA ILE A 73 11.92 -8.63 -9.11
C ILE A 73 13.15 -8.62 -10.03
N GLU A 74 14.00 -7.59 -9.96
CA GLU A 74 15.22 -7.52 -10.78
C GLU A 74 16.17 -8.72 -10.50
N ARG A 75 16.23 -9.16 -9.23
CA ARG A 75 17.00 -10.34 -8.85
C ARG A 75 16.43 -11.63 -9.43
N GLU A 76 15.11 -11.80 -9.36
CA GLU A 76 14.42 -12.96 -9.93
C GLU A 76 14.60 -13.03 -11.46
N GLU A 77 14.50 -11.90 -12.16
CA GLU A 77 14.75 -11.83 -13.61
C GLU A 77 16.16 -12.32 -13.97
N LYS A 78 17.19 -11.90 -13.21
CA LYS A 78 18.57 -12.37 -13.40
C LYS A 78 18.72 -13.86 -13.16
N LEU A 79 18.04 -14.41 -12.15
CA LEU A 79 18.05 -15.85 -11.87
C LEU A 79 17.38 -16.64 -12.99
N ILE A 80 16.24 -16.17 -13.50
CA ILE A 80 15.53 -16.78 -14.63
C ILE A 80 16.40 -16.73 -15.90
N GLU A 81 17.07 -15.62 -16.18
CA GLU A 81 18.00 -15.52 -17.32
C GLU A 81 19.17 -16.51 -17.17
N GLY A 82 19.74 -16.63 -15.96
CA GLY A 82 20.77 -17.61 -15.65
C GLY A 82 20.30 -19.06 -15.87
N ALA A 83 19.10 -19.40 -15.41
CA ALA A 83 18.50 -20.72 -15.60
C ALA A 83 18.33 -21.05 -17.08
N LYS A 84 17.82 -20.11 -17.89
CA LYS A 84 17.69 -20.30 -19.35
C LYS A 84 19.04 -20.58 -20.03
N LYS A 85 20.12 -19.91 -19.60
CA LYS A 85 21.47 -20.17 -20.14
C LYS A 85 21.96 -21.57 -19.78
N ILE A 86 21.69 -22.03 -18.56
CA ILE A 86 22.02 -23.40 -18.11
C ILE A 86 21.25 -24.43 -18.94
N ASP A 87 19.95 -24.21 -19.19
CA ASP A 87 19.15 -25.12 -20.02
C ASP A 87 19.71 -25.27 -21.44
N VAL A 88 20.15 -24.15 -22.05
CA VAL A 88 20.82 -24.18 -23.37
C VAL A 88 22.12 -24.98 -23.31
N LEU A 89 22.96 -24.76 -22.27
CA LEU A 89 24.22 -25.50 -22.10
C LEU A 89 24.00 -26.99 -21.87
N ASN A 90 22.96 -27.37 -21.13
CA ASN A 90 22.59 -28.77 -20.91
C ASN A 90 22.18 -29.42 -22.23
N SER A 91 21.34 -28.77 -23.04
CA SER A 91 20.98 -29.27 -24.37
C SER A 91 22.20 -29.48 -25.27
N SER A 92 23.16 -28.54 -25.27
CA SER A 92 24.40 -28.70 -26.03
C SER A 92 25.27 -29.86 -25.50
N THR A 93 25.26 -30.09 -24.18
CA THR A 93 26.00 -31.19 -23.55
C THR A 93 25.41 -32.54 -23.96
N ASP A 94 24.08 -32.66 -23.99
CA ASP A 94 23.37 -33.86 -24.43
C ASP A 94 23.67 -34.17 -25.92
N GLU A 95 23.70 -33.14 -26.77
CA GLU A 95 24.08 -33.27 -28.18
C GLU A 95 25.52 -33.77 -28.34
N ILE A 96 26.48 -33.19 -27.61
CA ILE A 96 27.88 -33.62 -27.61
C ILE A 96 28.00 -35.08 -27.17
N GLN A 97 27.24 -35.48 -26.13
CA GLN A 97 27.27 -36.83 -25.62
C GLN A 97 26.73 -37.84 -26.64
N ASN A 98 25.65 -37.50 -27.35
CA ASN A 98 25.12 -38.30 -28.45
C ASN A 98 26.14 -38.44 -29.60
N ILE A 99 26.83 -37.35 -29.99
CA ILE A 99 27.89 -37.39 -31.00
C ILE A 99 29.04 -38.32 -30.55
N LEU A 100 29.47 -38.23 -29.29
CA LEU A 100 30.52 -39.10 -28.74
C LEU A 100 30.12 -40.59 -28.78
N GLU A 101 28.87 -40.91 -28.45
CA GLU A 101 28.35 -42.28 -28.56
C GLU A 101 28.37 -42.80 -30.01
N GLN A 102 27.96 -41.97 -30.98
CA GLN A 102 27.99 -42.33 -32.40
C GLN A 102 29.42 -42.57 -32.91
N ILE A 103 30.38 -41.72 -32.51
CA ILE A 103 31.80 -41.91 -32.86
C ILE A 103 32.32 -43.22 -32.28
N ASN A 104 32.04 -43.51 -31.01
CA ASN A 104 32.50 -44.75 -30.35
C ASN A 104 31.91 -46.00 -31.02
N GLN A 105 30.65 -45.95 -31.45
CA GLN A 105 30.02 -47.03 -32.22
C GLN A 105 30.69 -47.22 -33.59
N ALA A 106 31.01 -46.14 -34.30
CA ALA A 106 31.68 -46.20 -35.60
C ALA A 106 33.09 -46.78 -35.50
N ILE A 107 33.87 -46.37 -34.49
CA ILE A 107 35.21 -46.91 -34.22
C ILE A 107 35.14 -48.42 -33.94
N SER A 108 34.22 -48.83 -33.07
CA SER A 108 34.04 -50.25 -32.70
C SER A 108 33.65 -51.10 -33.91
N SER A 109 32.77 -50.58 -34.77
CA SER A 109 32.29 -51.26 -35.97
C SER A 109 33.39 -51.45 -37.02
N ASN A 110 34.26 -50.46 -37.21
CA ASN A 110 35.40 -50.55 -38.12
C ASN A 110 36.45 -51.57 -37.64
N HIS A 111 36.68 -51.66 -36.33
CA HIS A 111 37.67 -52.58 -35.78
C HIS A 111 37.25 -54.06 -35.85
N SER A 112 35.94 -54.33 -35.91
CA SER A 112 35.41 -55.69 -36.14
C SER A 112 35.41 -56.16 -37.61
N GLY A 113 35.70 -55.27 -38.56
CA GLY A 113 35.65 -55.57 -40.01
C GLY A 113 37.01 -55.93 -40.66
N GLU A 114 38.11 -55.93 -39.92
CA GLU A 114 39.48 -56.11 -40.46
C GLU A 114 40.08 -57.55 -40.33
N ASN A 115 39.25 -58.59 -40.13
CA ASN A 115 39.73 -59.99 -40.11
C ASN A 115 39.36 -60.79 -41.37
#